data_AF-A0A4Q3VJQ0-F1
#
_entry.id   AF-A0A4Q3VJQ0-F1
#
_cell.length_a   1.000
_cell.length_b   1.000
_cell.length_c   1.000
_cell.angle_alpha   90.00
_cell.angle_beta   90.00
_cell.angle_gamma   90.00
#
_symmetry.space_group_name_H-M   'P 1'
#
loop_
_entity.id
_entity.type
_entity.pdbx_description
1 polymer ?
#
loop_
_entity_poly.entity_id
_entity_poly.type
_entity_poly.pdbx_seq_one_letter_code
_entity_poly.pdbx_strand_id
1 'polypeptide(L)'
;MDLFHAFADDSVHRRIDLRMNEAERRTDQVDRATVALEARVEELEAINAGLWALLKATLNLNDEDLLAAMRKEAEAAQAIETPPPCPSCGRNLLALNSPNCSWCGQPIERLPFKSSDVESL
;
A
#
# COMPACT_ATOMS: atom_id res chain seq x y z
N MET A 1 46.53 18.44 -32.89
CA MET A 1 45.31 18.90 -32.22
C MET A 1 44.55 17.66 -31.76
N ASP A 2 44.90 17.03 -30.63
CA ASP A 2 44.20 15.85 -30.09
C ASP A 2 44.30 15.76 -28.55
N LEU A 3 44.45 16.90 -27.87
CA LEU A 3 44.50 16.92 -26.40
C LEU A 3 43.11 17.09 -25.76
N PHE A 4 42.10 17.51 -26.53
CA PHE A 4 40.76 17.81 -26.01
C PHE A 4 39.83 16.58 -25.94
N HIS A 5 40.16 15.46 -26.59
CA HIS A 5 39.34 14.24 -26.53
C HIS A 5 39.54 13.42 -25.25
N ALA A 6 40.70 13.48 -24.60
CA ALA A 6 40.96 12.75 -23.35
C ALA A 6 40.21 13.34 -22.12
N PHE A 7 40.00 14.66 -22.08
CA PHE A 7 39.29 15.32 -20.96
C PHE A 7 37.77 15.15 -21.02
N ALA A 8 37.21 14.85 -22.20
CA ALA A 8 35.77 14.58 -22.33
C ALA A 8 35.38 13.25 -21.67
N ASP A 9 36.27 12.25 -21.73
CA ASP A 9 36.05 10.87 -21.26
C ASP A 9 36.03 10.77 -19.73
N ASP A 10 36.92 11.50 -19.06
CA ASP A 10 37.05 11.52 -17.60
C ASP A 10 35.82 12.14 -16.91
N SER A 11 35.18 13.11 -17.57
CA SER A 11 33.94 13.74 -17.09
C SER A 11 32.72 12.80 -17.15
N VAL A 12 32.73 11.83 -18.07
CA VAL A 12 31.65 10.86 -18.25
C VAL A 12 31.81 9.74 -17.24
N HIS A 13 33.02 9.19 -17.09
CA HIS A 13 33.34 8.19 -16.08
C HIS A 13 33.00 8.67 -14.67
N ARG A 14 33.44 9.88 -14.30
CA ARG A 14 33.10 10.47 -12.99
C ARG A 14 31.59 10.62 -12.77
N ARG A 15 30.82 10.95 -13.81
CA ARG A 15 29.36 11.03 -13.72
C ARG A 15 28.72 9.66 -13.56
N ILE A 16 29.26 8.63 -14.21
CA ILE A 16 28.81 7.25 -14.04
C ILE A 16 29.08 6.79 -12.60
N ASP A 17 30.29 6.99 -12.08
CA ASP A 17 30.67 6.61 -10.72
C ASP A 17 29.80 7.30 -9.66
N LEU A 18 29.52 8.59 -9.83
CA LEU A 18 28.62 9.32 -8.91
C LEU A 18 27.21 8.73 -8.92
N ARG A 19 26.68 8.37 -10.10
CA ARG A 19 25.34 7.77 -10.22
C ARG A 19 25.31 6.35 -9.66
N MET A 20 26.38 5.58 -9.85
CA MET A 20 26.51 4.24 -9.27
C MET A 20 26.55 4.30 -7.74
N ASN A 21 27.38 5.18 -7.18
CA ASN A 21 27.44 5.40 -5.72
C ASN A 21 26.10 5.89 -5.15
N GLU A 22 25.39 6.75 -5.87
CA GLU A 22 24.07 7.20 -5.44
C GLU A 22 23.04 6.07 -5.49
N ALA A 23 23.08 5.22 -6.53
CA ALA A 23 22.23 4.05 -6.64
C ALA A 23 22.50 3.05 -5.50
N GLU A 24 23.77 2.77 -5.20
CA GLU A 24 24.18 1.88 -4.11
C GLU A 24 23.70 2.39 -2.74
N ARG A 25 23.81 3.69 -2.48
CA ARG A 25 23.26 4.28 -1.25
C ARG A 25 21.75 4.16 -1.16
N ARG A 26 21.05 4.28 -2.29
CA ARG A 26 19.59 4.12 -2.33
C ARG A 26 19.20 2.66 -2.10
N THR A 27 19.92 1.69 -2.67
CA THR A 27 19.67 0.27 -2.42
C THR A 27 19.90 -0.06 -0.95
N ASP A 28 21.01 0.39 -0.37
CA ASP A 28 21.30 0.18 1.05
C ASP A 28 20.21 0.78 1.96
N GLN A 29 19.70 1.95 1.60
CA GLN A 29 18.62 2.61 2.35
C GLN A 29 17.33 1.81 2.28
N VAL A 30 16.98 1.30 1.10
CA VAL A 30 15.80 0.46 0.89
C VAL A 30 15.94 -0.86 1.64
N ASP A 31 17.10 -1.51 1.56
CA ASP A 31 17.34 -2.79 2.23
C ASP A 31 17.21 -2.64 3.75
N ARG A 32 17.78 -1.58 4.33
CA ARG A 32 17.62 -1.28 5.77
C ARG A 32 16.17 -1.02 6.15
N ALA A 33 15.42 -0.30 5.31
CA ALA A 33 14.01 -0.05 5.55
C ALA A 33 13.19 -1.35 5.50
N THR A 34 13.48 -2.23 4.54
CA THR A 34 12.84 -3.54 4.39
C THR A 34 13.10 -4.41 5.61
N VAL A 35 14.34 -4.55 6.05
CA VAL A 35 14.69 -5.33 7.25
C VAL A 35 13.99 -4.78 8.51
N ALA A 36 13.91 -3.46 8.66
CA ALA A 36 13.21 -2.85 9.78
C ALA A 36 11.69 -3.09 9.74
N LEU A 37 11.08 -3.10 8.54
CA LEU A 37 9.66 -3.40 8.37
C LEU A 37 9.38 -4.89 8.63
N GLU A 38 10.23 -5.79 8.16
CA GLU A 38 10.11 -7.23 8.41
C GLU A 38 10.16 -7.53 9.91
N ALA A 39 11.14 -6.99 10.63
CA ALA A 39 11.23 -7.15 12.08
C ALA A 39 9.98 -6.64 12.82
N ARG A 40 9.40 -5.53 12.34
CA ARG A 40 8.16 -4.98 12.92
C ARG A 40 6.95 -5.85 12.62
N VAL A 41 6.88 -6.45 11.42
CA VAL A 41 5.82 -7.41 11.07
C VAL A 41 5.91 -8.63 11.96
N GLU A 42 7.10 -9.21 12.13
CA GLU A 42 7.32 -10.36 13.03
C GLU A 42 6.92 -10.05 14.48
N GLU A 43 7.26 -8.86 14.99
CA GLU A 43 6.84 -8.41 16.32
C GLU A 43 5.31 -8.34 16.44
N LEU A 44 4.64 -7.74 15.45
CA LEU A 44 3.18 -7.63 15.44
C LEU A 44 2.51 -9.01 15.33
N GLU A 45 3.07 -9.93 14.56
CA GLU A 45 2.60 -11.30 14.46
C GLU A 45 2.69 -12.04 15.80
N ALA A 46 3.83 -11.89 16.51
CA ALA A 46 4.01 -12.47 17.84
C ALA A 46 3.01 -11.90 18.87
N ILE A 47 2.79 -10.58 18.86
CA ILE A 47 1.79 -9.92 19.71
C ILE A 47 0.39 -10.44 19.40
N ASN A 48 0.03 -10.51 18.11
CA ASN A 48 -1.28 -10.98 17.68
C ASN A 48 -1.50 -12.44 18.08
N ALA A 49 -0.51 -13.31 17.91
CA ALA A 49 -0.57 -14.70 18.37
C ALA A 49 -0.78 -14.80 19.89
N GLY A 50 -0.11 -13.94 20.66
CA GLY A 50 -0.31 -13.84 22.11
C GLY A 50 -1.74 -13.42 22.49
N LEU A 51 -2.28 -12.40 21.81
CA LEU A 51 -3.67 -11.95 22.00
C LEU A 51 -4.67 -13.06 21.67
N TRP A 52 -4.45 -13.81 20.59
CA TRP A 52 -5.29 -14.94 20.23
C TRP A 52 -5.27 -16.05 21.28
N ALA A 53 -4.10 -16.38 21.82
CA ALA A 53 -3.97 -17.37 22.89
C ALA A 53 -4.74 -16.93 24.16
N LEU A 54 -4.67 -15.65 24.52
CA LEU A 54 -5.41 -15.09 25.65
C LEU A 54 -6.92 -15.11 25.41
N LEU A 55 -7.39 -14.73 24.21
CA LEU A 55 -8.81 -14.79 23.85
C LEU A 55 -9.36 -16.22 23.91
N LYS A 56 -8.61 -17.21 23.39
CA LYS A 56 -8.99 -18.62 23.48
C LYS A 56 -9.12 -19.09 24.92
N ALA A 57 -8.13 -18.76 25.76
CA ALA A 57 -8.13 -19.16 27.16
C ALA A 57 -9.28 -18.53 27.95
N THR A 58 -9.60 -17.27 27.68
CA THR A 58 -10.63 -16.52 28.42
C THR A 58 -12.05 -16.85 27.99
N LEU A 59 -12.28 -17.08 26.70
CA LEU A 59 -13.61 -17.30 26.13
C LEU A 59 -13.95 -18.78 25.89
N ASN A 60 -13.00 -19.69 26.13
CA ASN A 60 -13.13 -21.13 25.87
C ASN A 60 -13.61 -21.44 24.44
N LEU A 61 -13.16 -20.62 23.48
CA LEU A 61 -13.49 -20.77 22.07
C LEU A 61 -12.59 -21.84 21.43
N ASN A 62 -13.18 -22.62 20.53
CA ASN A 62 -12.40 -23.50 19.66
C ASN A 62 -11.89 -22.74 18.44
N ASP A 63 -10.93 -23.32 17.72
CA ASP A 63 -10.33 -22.67 16.55
C ASP A 63 -11.33 -22.46 15.40
N GLU A 64 -12.36 -23.30 15.29
CA GLU A 64 -13.39 -23.19 14.23
C GLU A 64 -14.26 -21.94 14.42
N ASP A 65 -14.66 -21.63 15.66
CA ASP A 65 -15.45 -20.45 15.99
C ASP A 65 -14.67 -19.16 15.67
N LEU A 66 -13.36 -19.17 15.94
CA LEU A 66 -12.47 -18.06 15.61
C LEU A 66 -12.32 -17.88 14.10
N LEU A 67 -12.10 -18.96 13.36
CA LEU A 67 -12.02 -18.92 11.91
C LEU A 67 -13.32 -18.42 11.28
N ALA A 68 -14.47 -18.82 11.82
CA ALA A 68 -15.78 -18.33 11.35
C ALA A 68 -15.92 -16.82 11.58
N ALA A 69 -15.53 -16.32 12.76
CA ALA A 69 -15.56 -14.89 13.05
C ALA A 69 -14.60 -14.09 12.15
N MET A 70 -13.38 -14.60 11.92
CA MET A 70 -12.41 -13.97 11.02
C MET A 70 -12.90 -13.91 9.57
N ARG A 71 -13.54 -14.98 9.06
CA ARG A 71 -14.12 -14.97 7.71
C ARG A 71 -15.23 -13.94 7.58
N LYS A 72 -16.13 -13.88 8.57
CA LYS A 72 -17.22 -12.90 8.59
C LYS A 72 -16.70 -11.47 8.56
N GLU A 73 -15.64 -11.19 9.32
CA GLU A 73 -15.03 -9.85 9.33
C GLU A 73 -14.26 -9.56 8.03
N ALA A 74 -13.58 -10.55 7.46
CA ALA A 74 -12.91 -10.41 6.17
C ALA A 74 -13.90 -10.14 5.03
N GLU A 75 -15.07 -10.78 5.05
CA GLU A 75 -16.18 -10.51 4.12
C GLU A 75 -16.73 -9.08 4.32
N ALA A 76 -16.89 -8.64 5.57
CA ALA A 76 -17.30 -7.26 5.88
C ALA A 76 -16.27 -6.22 5.43
N ALA A 77 -14.97 -6.50 5.56
CA ALA A 77 -13.90 -5.64 5.09
C ALA A 77 -13.83 -5.58 3.55
N GLN A 78 -14.18 -6.66 2.85
CA GLN A 78 -14.31 -6.65 1.39
C GLN A 78 -15.59 -5.95 0.90
N ALA A 79 -16.60 -5.82 1.77
CA ALA A 79 -17.80 -5.03 1.49
C ALA A 79 -17.58 -3.51 1.60
N ILE A 80 -16.35 -3.06 1.90
CA ILE A 80 -15.95 -1.65 1.73
C ILE A 80 -16.09 -1.33 0.23
N GLU A 81 -17.12 -0.52 -0.06
CA GLU A 81 -17.65 -0.18 -1.38
C GLU A 81 -16.56 -0.15 -2.47
N THR A 82 -16.60 -1.15 -3.36
CA THR A 82 -15.88 -1.01 -4.63
C THR A 82 -16.41 0.26 -5.31
N PRO A 83 -15.54 1.24 -5.61
CA PRO A 83 -16.01 2.49 -6.19
C PRO A 83 -16.73 2.24 -7.51
N PRO A 84 -17.79 3.01 -7.80
CA PRO A 84 -18.52 2.87 -9.05
C PRO A 84 -17.56 3.07 -10.24
N PRO A 85 -17.79 2.39 -11.38
CA PRO A 85 -16.98 2.56 -12.57
C PRO A 85 -17.09 4.00 -13.09
N CYS A 86 -16.02 4.47 -13.74
CA CYS A 86 -16.01 5.78 -14.39
C CYS A 86 -17.13 5.86 -15.43
N PRO A 87 -17.99 6.89 -15.42
CA PRO A 87 -19.10 7.02 -16.37
C PRO A 87 -18.63 7.21 -17.82
N SER A 88 -17.41 7.72 -18.02
CA SER A 88 -16.87 7.98 -19.36
C SER A 88 -16.17 6.77 -19.98
N CYS A 89 -15.50 5.92 -19.18
CA CYS A 89 -14.68 4.82 -19.70
C CYS A 89 -15.03 3.43 -19.17
N GLY A 90 -15.99 3.33 -18.24
CA GLY A 90 -16.49 2.08 -17.67
C GLY A 90 -15.51 1.30 -16.79
N ARG A 91 -14.30 1.83 -16.52
CA ARG A 91 -13.30 1.17 -15.67
C ARG A 91 -13.47 1.57 -14.21
N ASN A 92 -13.17 0.64 -13.31
CA ASN A 92 -13.20 0.89 -11.87
C ASN A 92 -12.20 1.98 -11.49
N LEU A 93 -12.65 2.90 -10.63
CA LEU A 93 -11.82 3.98 -10.13
C LEU A 93 -10.81 3.43 -9.12
N LEU A 94 -9.54 3.78 -9.28
CA LEU A 94 -8.49 3.32 -8.37
C LEU A 94 -8.45 4.12 -7.06
N ALA A 95 -8.91 5.37 -7.10
CA ALA A 95 -8.93 6.26 -5.95
C ALA A 95 -10.29 6.93 -5.84
N LEU A 96 -11.00 6.67 -4.73
CA LEU A 96 -12.27 7.30 -4.42
C LEU A 96 -12.17 8.80 -4.25
N ASN A 97 -10.99 9.43 -4.15
CA ASN A 97 -10.80 10.87 -3.89
C ASN A 97 -10.14 11.67 -5.04
N SER A 98 -9.83 11.05 -6.17
CA SER A 98 -9.31 11.78 -7.33
C SER A 98 -10.42 12.56 -8.05
N PRO A 99 -10.23 13.85 -8.39
CA PRO A 99 -11.19 14.62 -9.18
C PRO A 99 -11.27 14.12 -10.64
N ASN A 100 -10.24 13.39 -11.10
CA ASN A 100 -10.15 12.87 -12.45
C ASN A 100 -10.01 11.34 -12.46
N CYS A 101 -10.53 10.69 -13.50
CA CYS A 101 -10.35 9.26 -13.71
C CYS A 101 -8.88 8.94 -14.03
N SER A 102 -8.28 8.02 -13.29
CA SER A 102 -6.91 7.55 -13.51
C SER A 102 -6.68 6.88 -14.87
N TRP A 103 -7.74 6.49 -15.56
CA TRP A 103 -7.68 5.79 -16.84
C TRP A 103 -7.87 6.70 -18.05
N CYS A 104 -8.93 7.52 -18.04
CA CYS A 104 -9.30 8.36 -19.19
C CYS A 104 -9.03 9.86 -18.97
N GLY A 105 -8.64 10.26 -17.76
CA GLY A 105 -8.36 11.66 -17.42
C GLY A 105 -9.59 12.57 -17.32
N GLN A 106 -10.79 12.07 -17.60
CA GLN A 106 -12.02 12.86 -17.51
C GLN A 106 -12.38 13.19 -16.05
N PRO A 107 -12.96 14.38 -15.79
CA PRO A 107 -13.40 14.75 -14.46
C PRO A 107 -14.56 13.85 -14.02
N ILE A 108 -14.53 13.44 -12.76
CA ILE A 108 -15.57 12.61 -12.15
C ILE A 108 -16.50 13.56 -11.39
N GLU A 109 -17.71 13.74 -11.91
CA GLU A 109 -18.75 14.53 -11.26
C GLU A 109 -19.28 13.74 -10.06
N ARG A 110 -18.91 14.18 -8.85
CA ARG A 110 -19.34 13.54 -7.61
C ARG A 110 -20.58 14.24 -7.11
N LEU A 111 -21.65 13.47 -6.93
CA LEU A 111 -22.77 13.95 -6.15
C LEU A 111 -22.30 14.15 -4.69
N PRO A 112 -22.54 15.33 -4.08
CA PRO A 112 -22.25 15.52 -2.68
C PRO A 112 -23.07 14.51 -1.87
N PHE A 113 -22.38 13.79 -0.98
CA PHE A 113 -22.88 12.71 -0.13
C PHE A 113 -24.38 12.80 0.21
N LYS A 114 -25.15 11.73 -0.09
CA LYS A 114 -26.36 11.43 0.69
C LYS A 114 -25.87 10.87 2.03
N SER A 115 -25.88 11.69 3.08
CA SER A 115 -25.92 11.17 4.44
C SER A 115 -27.20 10.34 4.55
N SER A 116 -27.10 9.02 4.57
CA SER A 116 -28.22 8.19 4.99
C SER A 116 -28.50 8.51 6.45
N ASP A 117 -29.67 9.10 6.70
CA ASP A 117 -30.20 9.36 8.02
C ASP A 117 -30.16 8.08 8.86
N VAL A 118 -29.40 8.12 9.95
CA VAL A 118 -29.53 7.15 11.05
C VAL A 118 -30.75 7.60 11.84
N GLU A 119 -31.93 7.18 11.38
CA GLU A 119 -33.19 7.38 12.11
C GLU A 119 -33.45 6.16 13.01
N SER A 120 -33.19 6.39 14.29
CA SER A 120 -33.64 5.72 15.51
C SER A 120 -34.62 4.54 15.37
N LEU A 121 -34.24 3.40 15.97
CA LEU A 121 -35.15 2.48 16.66
C LEU A 121 -34.45 1.91 17.91
#